data_AF-A0A816SAS5-F1
#
_entry.id   AF-A0A816SAS5-F1
#
_cell.length_a   1.000
_cell.length_b   1.000
_cell.length_c   1.000
_cell.angle_alpha   90.00
_cell.angle_beta   90.00
_cell.angle_gamma   90.00
#
_symmetry.space_group_name_H-M   'P 1'
#
loop_
_entity.id
_entity.type
_entity.pdbx_description
1 polymer ?
#
loop_
_entity_poly.entity_id
_entity_poly.type
_entity_poly.pdbx_seq_one_letter_code
_entity_poly.pdbx_strand_id
1 'polypeptide(L)'
;MAEAFVTLISEIQAKFPSISFINSNKRKPLLVADDCTFKLNKTTTSTKYWIYTLNGCAAKVHADLNNGLRKTVDYHSHLREKEKLEVRQVREKMIYLKIHFLTLNIPA
;
A
#
# COMPACT_ATOMS: atom_id res chain seq x y z
N MET A 1 -14.70 -22.08 -22.78
CA MET A 1 -15.43 -21.66 -21.56
C MET A 1 -14.51 -21.21 -20.43
N ALA A 2 -13.34 -21.82 -20.21
CA ALA A 2 -12.41 -21.40 -19.14
C ALA A 2 -11.81 -19.99 -19.35
N GLU A 3 -11.53 -19.60 -20.61
CA GLU A 3 -10.86 -18.32 -20.92
C GLU A 3 -11.70 -17.10 -20.52
N ALA A 4 -13.01 -17.09 -20.80
CA ALA A 4 -13.90 -15.99 -20.46
C ALA A 4 -14.03 -15.76 -18.94
N PHE A 5 -13.92 -16.82 -18.14
CA PHE A 5 -13.95 -16.71 -16.67
C PHE A 5 -12.65 -16.15 -16.12
N VAL A 6 -11.50 -16.52 -16.69
CA VAL A 6 -10.19 -15.94 -16.35
C VAL A 6 -10.15 -14.46 -16.72
N THR A 7 -10.68 -14.07 -17.87
CA THR A 7 -10.75 -12.66 -18.28
C THR A 7 -11.63 -11.85 -17.32
N LEU A 8 -12.81 -12.36 -16.94
CA LEU A 8 -13.71 -11.69 -16.00
C LEU A 8 -13.09 -11.52 -14.60
N ILE A 9 -12.40 -12.54 -14.08
CA ILE A 9 -11.69 -12.43 -12.80
C ILE A 9 -10.58 -11.38 -12.88
N SER A 10 -9.83 -11.36 -13.99
CA SER A 10 -8.76 -10.38 -14.22
C SER A 10 -9.30 -8.95 -14.28
N GLU A 11 -10.44 -8.74 -14.93
CA GLU A 11 -11.13 -7.45 -15.00
C GLU A 11 -11.69 -7.01 -13.64
N ILE A 12 -12.22 -7.95 -12.84
CA ILE A 12 -12.71 -7.66 -11.49
C ILE A 12 -11.54 -7.34 -10.53
N GLN A 13 -10.41 -8.04 -10.64
CA GLN A 13 -9.18 -7.70 -9.92
C GLN A 13 -8.59 -6.35 -10.36
N ALA A 14 -8.66 -6.02 -11.66
CA ALA A 14 -8.29 -4.70 -12.15
C ALA A 14 -9.21 -3.59 -11.61
N LYS A 15 -10.47 -3.91 -11.29
CA LYS A 15 -11.47 -2.95 -10.78
C LYS A 15 -11.27 -2.62 -9.30
N PHE A 16 -10.59 -3.47 -8.54
CA PHE A 16 -10.28 -3.24 -7.12
C PHE A 16 -8.81 -3.54 -6.86
N PRO A 17 -7.91 -2.54 -7.04
CA PRO A 17 -6.51 -2.78 -6.81
C PRO A 17 -6.28 -3.24 -5.36
N SER A 18 -5.56 -4.34 -5.23
CA SER A 18 -5.20 -4.92 -3.95
C SER A 18 -4.38 -3.92 -3.16
N ILE A 19 -4.89 -3.53 -1.98
CA ILE A 19 -4.16 -2.64 -1.10
C ILE A 19 -3.37 -3.42 -0.07
N SER A 20 -2.18 -2.93 0.25
CA SER A 20 -1.35 -3.46 1.33
C SER A 20 -0.79 -2.32 2.16
N PHE A 21 -0.09 -2.64 3.24
CA PHE A 21 0.50 -1.66 4.12
C PHE A 21 1.98 -1.95 4.31
N ILE A 22 2.79 -0.89 4.31
CA ILE A 22 4.19 -0.94 4.68
C ILE A 22 4.48 0.15 5.69
N ASN A 23 5.53 -0.01 6.48
CA ASN A 23 5.94 1.02 7.41
C ASN A 23 6.92 2.03 6.79
N SER A 24 6.72 3.30 7.08
CA SER A 24 7.73 4.33 6.86
C SER A 24 8.92 4.14 7.79
N ASN A 25 10.04 4.83 7.50
CA ASN A 25 11.22 4.85 8.37
C ASN A 25 10.90 5.30 9.81
N LYS A 26 9.83 6.10 10.00
CA LYS A 26 9.33 6.56 11.31
C LYS A 26 8.26 5.64 11.89
N ARG A 27 8.11 4.41 11.39
CA ARG A 27 7.10 3.41 11.81
C ARG A 27 5.64 3.87 11.66
N LYS A 28 5.38 4.88 10.85
CA LYS A 28 4.02 5.26 10.46
C LYS A 28 3.56 4.39 9.29
N PRO A 29 2.32 3.88 9.30
CA PRO A 29 1.80 3.06 8.21
C PRO A 29 1.65 3.90 6.94
N LEU A 30 2.05 3.31 5.82
CA LEU A 30 1.84 3.81 4.48
C LEU A 30 0.94 2.81 3.75
N LEU A 31 -0.05 3.32 3.04
CA LEU A 31 -0.88 2.51 2.17
C LEU A 31 -0.13 2.28 0.87
N VAL A 32 -0.13 1.04 0.39
CA VAL A 32 0.35 0.66 -0.93
C VAL A 32 -0.86 0.31 -1.78
N ALA A 33 -1.02 1.00 -2.90
CA ALA A 33 -2.01 0.72 -3.93
C ALA A 33 -1.36 1.04 -5.29
N ASP A 34 -1.58 0.21 -6.31
CA ASP A 34 -1.07 0.45 -7.67
C ASP A 34 0.44 0.77 -7.73
N ASP A 35 1.25 -0.07 -7.05
CA ASP A 35 2.71 0.09 -6.93
C ASP A 35 3.17 1.45 -6.38
N CYS A 36 2.28 2.14 -5.66
CA CYS A 36 2.46 3.51 -5.18
C CYS A 36 2.23 3.61 -3.67
N THR A 37 2.98 4.47 -2.98
CA THR A 37 2.83 4.68 -1.53
C THR A 37 2.09 5.95 -1.20
N PHE A 38 1.12 5.85 -0.30
CA PHE A 38 0.30 6.96 0.17
C PHE A 38 0.42 7.11 1.68
N LYS A 39 0.48 8.36 2.16
CA LYS A 39 0.45 8.72 3.58
C LYS A 39 -0.97 9.07 3.99
N LEU A 40 -1.36 8.67 5.20
CA LEU A 40 -2.64 9.08 5.77
C LEU A 40 -2.64 10.59 5.94
N ASN A 41 -3.62 11.27 5.36
CA ASN A 41 -3.80 12.71 5.45
C ASN A 41 -4.81 13.06 6.53
N LYS A 42 -6.00 12.46 6.46
CA LYS A 42 -7.08 12.66 7.44
C LYS A 42 -8.00 11.45 7.50
N THR A 43 -8.69 11.32 8.63
CA THR A 43 -9.73 10.33 8.83
C THR A 43 -11.03 11.06 9.17
N THR A 44 -12.11 10.68 8.52
CA THR A 44 -13.47 11.11 8.86
C THR A 44 -14.23 9.96 9.53
N THR A 45 -15.49 10.19 9.89
CA THR A 45 -16.38 9.19 10.51
C THR A 45 -16.58 7.92 9.68
N SER A 46 -16.28 7.94 8.38
CA SER A 46 -16.50 6.80 7.48
C SER A 46 -15.33 6.50 6.55
N THR A 47 -14.37 7.41 6.40
CA THR A 47 -13.38 7.36 5.31
C THR A 47 -12.00 7.82 5.77
N LYS A 48 -10.98 7.04 5.41
CA LYS A 48 -9.56 7.41 5.50
C LYS A 48 -9.11 7.98 4.17
N TYR A 49 -8.56 9.19 4.20
CA TYR A 49 -8.04 9.89 3.04
C TYR A 49 -6.52 9.77 3.03
N TRP A 50 -6.01 9.16 1.98
CA TRP A 50 -4.59 8.95 1.74
C TRP A 50 -4.13 9.79 0.57
N ILE A 51 -2.97 10.43 0.71
CA ILE A 51 -2.37 11.27 -0.33
C ILE A 51 -1.01 10.69 -0.69
N TYR A 52 -0.60 10.87 -1.94
CA TYR A 52 0.68 10.35 -2.39
C TYR A 52 1.84 10.94 -1.56
N THR A 53 2.90 10.14 -1.36
CA THR A 53 4.01 10.56 -0.49
C THR A 53 4.89 11.66 -1.10
N LEU A 54 4.97 11.75 -2.43
CA LEU A 54 5.72 12.78 -3.13
C LEU A 54 4.93 14.10 -3.14
N ASN A 55 5.59 15.19 -2.73
CA ASN A 55 4.99 16.52 -2.74
C ASN A 55 4.70 16.96 -4.18
N GLY A 56 3.54 17.58 -4.40
CA GLY A 56 3.11 18.08 -5.72
C GLY A 56 2.38 17.05 -6.59
N CYS A 57 2.23 15.80 -6.13
CA CYS A 57 1.39 14.82 -6.80
C CYS A 57 -0.08 14.95 -6.37
N ALA A 58 -1.00 14.92 -7.33
CA ALA A 58 -2.44 15.00 -7.05
C ALA A 58 -3.09 13.64 -6.76
N ALA A 59 -2.32 12.54 -6.83
CA ALA A 59 -2.85 11.21 -6.61
C ALA A 59 -3.30 10.98 -5.16
N LYS A 60 -4.47 10.35 -5.01
CA LYS A 60 -5.15 10.15 -3.71
C LYS A 60 -5.86 8.81 -3.69
N VAL A 61 -5.96 8.24 -2.50
CA VAL A 61 -6.71 7.02 -2.26
C VAL A 61 -7.66 7.23 -1.10
N HIS A 62 -8.91 6.83 -1.26
CA HIS A 62 -9.90 6.83 -0.20
C HIS A 62 -10.18 5.38 0.17
N ALA A 63 -9.99 5.06 1.44
CA ALA A 63 -10.34 3.77 2.01
C ALA A 63 -11.44 3.96 3.07
N ASP A 64 -12.21 2.93 3.35
CA ASP A 64 -13.08 2.93 4.53
C ASP A 64 -12.26 2.75 5.83
N LEU A 65 -12.95 2.68 6.97
CA LEU A 65 -12.31 2.50 8.27
C LEU A 65 -11.64 1.13 8.44
N ASN A 66 -12.13 0.12 7.73
CA ASN A 66 -11.61 -1.25 7.72
C ASN A 66 -10.50 -1.44 6.68
N ASN A 67 -10.05 -0.36 6.03
CA ASN A 67 -9.09 -0.40 4.93
C ASN A 67 -9.64 -1.17 3.72
N GLY A 68 -10.93 -1.08 3.42
CA GLY A 68 -11.51 -1.41 2.12
C GLY A 68 -11.32 -0.24 1.16
N LEU A 69 -10.81 -0.50 -0.04
CA LEU A 69 -10.63 0.54 -1.05
C LEU A 69 -11.98 1.05 -1.55
N ARG A 70 -12.22 2.36 -1.49
CA ARG A 70 -13.45 3.00 -1.98
C ARG A 70 -13.25 3.78 -3.27
N LYS A 71 -12.13 4.49 -3.38
CA LYS A 71 -11.85 5.35 -4.55
C LYS A 71 -10.36 5.55 -4.71
N THR A 72 -9.88 5.50 -5.94
CA THR A 72 -8.55 5.94 -6.34
C THR A 72 -8.68 7.16 -7.25
N VAL A 73 -7.79 8.12 -7.08
CA VAL A 73 -7.56 9.23 -8.01
C VAL A 73 -6.11 9.08 -8.43
N ASP A 74 -5.89 8.58 -9.63
CA ASP A 74 -4.60 8.11 -10.11
C ASP A 74 -3.95 9.09 -11.10
N TYR A 75 -3.96 10.38 -10.72
CA TYR A 75 -3.33 11.43 -11.52
C TYR A 75 -1.94 11.75 -10.97
N HIS A 76 -0.92 11.19 -11.62
CA HIS A 76 0.49 11.43 -11.32
C HIS A 76 1.09 12.39 -12.33
N SER A 77 1.68 13.49 -11.85
CA SER A 77 2.49 14.42 -12.64
C SER A 77 3.94 13.95 -12.82
N HIS A 78 4.24 12.72 -12.44
CA HIS A 78 5.58 12.14 -12.39
C HIS A 78 5.50 10.62 -12.66
N LEU A 79 6.64 10.01 -12.97
CA LEU A 79 6.73 8.55 -13.10
C LEU A 79 6.55 7.87 -11.74
N ARG A 80 5.91 6.69 -11.74
CA ARG A 80 5.78 5.87 -10.53
C ARG A 80 7.16 5.34 -10.13
N GLU A 81 7.45 5.37 -8.83
CA GLU A 81 8.75 4.98 -8.30
C GLU A 81 8.73 3.54 -7.76
N LYS A 82 8.38 2.58 -8.62
CA LYS A 82 8.20 1.16 -8.25
C LYS A 82 9.42 0.56 -7.55
N GLU A 83 10.62 0.86 -8.05
CA GLU A 83 11.88 0.41 -7.44
C GLU A 83 12.01 0.85 -5.98
N LYS A 84 11.61 2.09 -5.66
CA LYS A 84 11.66 2.60 -4.28
C LYS A 84 10.68 1.86 -3.36
N LEU A 85 9.54 1.41 -3.88
CA LEU A 85 8.60 0.58 -3.13
C LEU A 85 9.20 -0.79 -2.83
N GLU A 86 9.80 -1.45 -3.83
CA GLU A 86 10.43 -2.77 -3.68
C GLU A 86 11.56 -2.74 -2.66
N VAL A 87 12.44 -1.74 -2.72
CA VAL A 87 13.52 -1.54 -1.72
C VAL A 87 12.95 -1.40 -0.31
N ARG A 88 11.82 -0.70 -0.14
CA ARG A 88 11.16 -0.57 1.18
C ARG A 88 10.58 -1.89 1.67
N GLN A 89 9.93 -2.66 0.80
CA GLN A 89 9.38 -3.96 1.15
C GLN A 89 10.48 -4.94 1.59
N VAL A 90 11.61 -4.97 0.88
CA VAL A 90 12.78 -5.79 1.28
C VAL A 90 13.32 -5.36 2.65
N ARG A 91 13.46 -4.05 2.87
CA ARG A 91 13.95 -3.52 4.16
C ARG A 91 13.03 -3.90 5.31
N GLU A 92 11.72 -3.84 5.12
CA GLU A 92 10.74 -4.21 6.16
C GLU A 92 10.85 -5.69 6.52
N LYS A 93 10.99 -6.58 5.52
CA LYS A 93 11.24 -8.01 5.73
C LYS A 93 12.54 -8.26 6.50
N MET A 94 13.63 -7.56 6.16
CA MET A 94 14.91 -7.70 6.88
C MET A 94 14.80 -7.26 8.34
N ILE A 95 14.09 -6.18 8.61
CA ILE A 95 13.83 -5.71 9.99
C ILE A 95 13.05 -6.77 10.76
N TYR A 96 11.98 -7.32 10.17
CA TYR A 96 11.18 -8.36 10.80
C TYR A 96 12.03 -9.57 11.15
N LEU A 97 12.84 -10.06 10.19
CA LEU A 97 13.75 -11.19 10.40
C LEU A 97 14.75 -10.91 11.53
N LYS A 98 15.33 -9.71 11.58
CA LYS A 98 16.26 -9.31 12.63
C LYS A 98 15.58 -9.32 14.01
N ILE A 99 14.37 -8.76 14.13
CA ILE A 99 13.62 -8.75 15.40
C ILE A 99 13.27 -10.19 15.81
N HIS A 100 12.72 -10.98 14.88
CA HIS A 100 12.30 -12.34 15.14
C HIS A 100 13.46 -13.23 15.62
N PHE A 101 14.63 -13.12 14.97
CA PHE A 101 15.83 -13.86 15.36
C PHE A 101 16.36 -13.43 16.75
N LEU A 102 16.22 -12.15 17.12
CA LEU A 102 16.62 -11.65 18.44
C LEU A 102 15.64 -12.09 19.53
N THR A 103 14.35 -12.21 19.24
CA THR A 103 13.33 -12.64 20.23
C THR A 103 13.34 -14.13 20.52
N LEU A 104 13.82 -14.96 19.58
CA LEU A 104 13.90 -16.42 19.76
C LEU A 104 15.17 -16.89 20.48
N ASN A 105 16.14 -16.00 20.71
CA ASN A 105 17.44 -16.31 21.33
C ASN A 105 17.61 -15.67 22.71
N ILE A 106 16.53 -15.37 23.42
CA ILE A 106 16.60 -14.93 24.82
C ILE A 106 16.59 -16.21 25.68
N PRO A 107 17.71 -16.62 26.30
CA PRO A 107 17.69 -17.69 27.28
C PRO A 107 16.82 -17.26 28.48
N ALA A 108 15.99 -18.18 28.94
CA ALA A 108 15.11 -18.00 30.10
C ALA A 108 15.88 -17.73 31.39
#